data_AF-A0A965N914-F1
#
_entry.id   AF-A0A965N914-F1
#
_cell.length_a   1.000
_cell.length_b   1.000
_cell.length_c   1.000
_cell.angle_alpha   90.00
_cell.angle_beta   90.00
_cell.angle_gamma   90.00
#
_symmetry.space_group_name_H-M   'P 1'
#
loop_
_entity.id
_entity.type
_entity.pdbx_description
1 polymer ?
#
loop_
_entity_poly.entity_id
_entity_poly.type
_entity_poly.pdbx_seq_one_letter_code
_entity_poly.pdbx_strand_id
1 'polypeptide(L)'
;MSAFRSLLFIFWMGVTVVPWAIMTLLASLVLKGTPLYWLTMGWLRLAILGARVICGVRHRVAGMDHLPTAENERSAVLLASKHQSTWETFFYPTVMPHPLAYVFKRELLFIPFFGWAMARLDMVHIDRSKRTEAWNRVAEQGRRLFSQGTWVIMFPE
;
A
#
# COMPACT_ATOMS: atom_id res chain seq x y z
N MET A 1 17.96 -21.20 -11.81
CA MET A 1 17.45 -21.31 -10.43
C MET A 1 16.63 -20.09 -9.98
N SER A 2 17.01 -18.85 -10.33
CA SER A 2 16.23 -17.64 -10.01
C SER A 2 14.83 -17.63 -10.65
N ALA A 3 14.71 -17.99 -11.93
CA ALA A 3 13.43 -18.01 -12.65
C ALA A 3 12.37 -18.92 -11.99
N PHE A 4 12.77 -20.10 -11.49
CA PHE A 4 11.87 -21.00 -10.78
C PHE A 4 11.34 -20.39 -9.48
N ARG A 5 12.22 -19.77 -8.68
CA ARG A 5 11.83 -19.08 -7.43
C ARG A 5 10.89 -17.92 -7.72
N SER A 6 11.17 -17.14 -8.77
CA SER A 6 10.29 -16.05 -9.20
C SER A 6 8.92 -16.55 -9.66
N LEU A 7 8.87 -17.62 -10.46
CA LEU A 7 7.61 -18.22 -10.91
C LEU A 7 6.80 -18.76 -9.74
N LEU A 8 7.45 -19.48 -8.82
CA LEU A 8 6.83 -19.98 -7.59
C LEU A 8 6.27 -18.83 -6.74
N PHE A 9 7.01 -17.72 -6.63
CA PHE A 9 6.55 -16.55 -5.89
C PHE A 9 5.34 -15.86 -6.54
N ILE A 10 5.33 -15.71 -7.86
CA ILE A 10 4.18 -15.16 -8.59
C ILE A 10 2.95 -16.06 -8.43
N PHE A 11 3.13 -17.38 -8.56
CA PHE A 11 2.05 -18.34 -8.33
C PHE A 11 1.51 -18.25 -6.90
N TRP A 12 2.41 -18.22 -5.91
CA TRP A 12 2.06 -18.04 -4.50
C TRP A 12 1.28 -16.75 -4.26
N MET A 13 1.70 -15.63 -4.84
CA MET A 13 0.95 -14.37 -4.77
C MET A 13 -0.45 -14.50 -5.38
N GLY A 14 -0.56 -15.13 -6.55
CA GLY A 14 -1.84 -15.34 -7.23
C GLY A 14 -2.80 -16.21 -6.41
N VAL A 15 -2.30 -17.29 -5.81
CA VAL A 15 -3.11 -18.18 -4.96
C VAL A 15 -3.55 -17.50 -3.67
N THR A 16 -2.70 -16.65 -3.08
CA THR A 16 -3.00 -16.00 -1.79
C THR A 16 -3.82 -14.72 -1.91
N VAL A 17 -3.72 -13.98 -3.03
CA VAL A 17 -4.43 -12.69 -3.19
C VAL A 17 -5.94 -12.90 -3.31
N VAL A 18 -6.39 -13.95 -3.98
CA VAL A 18 -7.81 -14.24 -4.19
C VAL A 18 -8.57 -14.44 -2.88
N PRO A 19 -8.20 -15.40 -2.00
CA PRO A 19 -8.90 -15.59 -0.73
C PRO A 19 -8.77 -14.37 0.18
N TRP A 20 -7.62 -13.69 0.21
CA TRP A 20 -7.45 -12.50 1.03
C TRP A 20 -8.30 -11.31 0.57
N ALA A 21 -8.42 -11.13 -0.74
CA ALA A 21 -9.28 -10.11 -1.32
C ALA A 21 -10.75 -10.39 -1.02
N ILE A 22 -11.20 -11.64 -1.16
CA ILE A 22 -12.58 -12.03 -0.79
C ILE A 22 -12.82 -11.74 0.69
N MET A 23 -11.90 -12.15 1.57
CA MET A 23 -11.99 -11.86 3.00
C MET A 23 -12.06 -10.35 3.26
N THR A 24 -11.25 -9.54 2.58
CA THR A 24 -11.26 -8.08 2.69
C THR A 24 -12.60 -7.49 2.23
N LEU A 25 -13.14 -7.97 1.11
CA LEU A 25 -14.43 -7.52 0.59
C LEU A 25 -15.57 -7.83 1.56
N LEU A 26 -15.61 -9.05 2.11
CA LEU A 26 -16.60 -9.45 3.12
C LEU A 26 -16.43 -8.64 4.41
N ALA A 27 -15.19 -8.49 4.90
CA ALA A 27 -14.90 -7.71 6.09
C ALA A 27 -15.30 -6.23 5.91
N SER A 28 -15.18 -5.68 4.71
CA SER A 28 -15.55 -4.30 4.40
C SER A 28 -17.06 -3.99 4.50
N LEU A 29 -17.90 -5.02 4.69
CA LEU A 29 -19.32 -4.85 4.99
C LEU A 29 -19.54 -4.37 6.44
N VAL A 30 -18.60 -4.67 7.34
CA VAL A 30 -18.69 -4.38 8.78
C VAL A 30 -17.57 -3.44 9.23
N LEU A 31 -16.33 -3.72 8.80
CA LEU A 31 -15.15 -2.94 9.13
C LEU A 31 -14.96 -1.78 8.15
N LYS A 32 -14.54 -0.62 8.68
CA LYS A 32 -14.23 0.59 7.90
C LYS A 32 -12.97 1.25 8.45
N GLY A 33 -12.30 2.07 7.64
CA GLY A 33 -11.13 2.85 8.06
C GLY A 33 -9.92 1.98 8.45
N THR A 34 -9.23 2.36 9.53
CA THR A 34 -7.96 1.77 9.97
C THR A 34 -7.99 0.25 10.22
N PRO A 35 -9.03 -0.33 10.86
CA PRO A 35 -9.12 -1.79 11.00
C PRO A 35 -9.15 -2.53 9.66
N LEU A 36 -9.95 -2.05 8.70
CA LEU A 36 -10.02 -2.66 7.36
C LEU A 36 -8.69 -2.49 6.62
N TYR A 37 -8.06 -1.32 6.74
CA TYR A 37 -6.74 -1.07 6.18
C TYR A 37 -5.71 -2.10 6.64
N TRP A 38 -5.59 -2.31 7.95
CA TRP A 38 -4.60 -3.24 8.51
C TRP A 38 -4.86 -4.70 8.14
N LEU A 39 -6.13 -5.09 8.03
CA LEU A 39 -6.52 -6.38 7.48
C LEU A 39 -6.00 -6.53 6.03
N THR A 40 -6.23 -5.53 5.18
CA THR A 40 -5.78 -5.55 3.79
C THR A 40 -4.25 -5.59 3.69
N MET A 41 -3.53 -4.82 4.53
CA MET A 41 -2.06 -4.83 4.57
C MET A 41 -1.47 -6.17 5.04
N GLY A 42 -2.26 -7.03 5.69
CA GLY A 42 -1.83 -8.38 6.04
C GLY A 42 -1.40 -9.21 4.83
N TRP A 43 -2.05 -9.05 3.68
CA TRP A 43 -1.60 -9.71 2.44
C TRP A 43 -0.26 -9.17 1.94
N LEU A 44 -0.02 -7.86 2.05
CA LEU A 44 1.29 -7.29 1.71
C LEU A 44 2.39 -7.84 2.63
N ARG A 45 2.11 -8.02 3.93
CA ARG A 45 3.03 -8.69 4.86
C ARG A 45 3.35 -10.12 4.40
N LEU A 46 2.33 -10.87 3.97
CA LEU A 46 2.53 -12.21 3.40
C LEU A 46 3.35 -12.18 2.10
N ALA A 47 3.15 -11.18 1.24
CA ALA A 47 3.93 -11.03 0.02
C ALA A 47 5.41 -10.71 0.32
N ILE A 48 5.69 -9.81 1.28
CA ILE A 48 7.05 -9.50 1.73
C ILE A 48 7.72 -10.72 2.39
N LEU A 49 6.99 -11.47 3.21
CA LEU A 49 7.48 -12.72 3.78
C LEU A 49 7.77 -13.76 2.68
N GLY A 50 6.88 -13.91 1.71
CA GLY A 50 7.06 -14.78 0.56
C GLY A 50 8.30 -14.40 -0.26
N ALA A 51 8.53 -13.11 -0.50
CA ALA A 51 9.74 -12.63 -1.17
C ALA A 51 11.00 -12.99 -0.40
N ARG A 52 10.95 -12.93 0.94
CA ARG A 52 12.07 -13.35 1.81
C ARG A 52 12.31 -14.86 1.77
N VAL A 53 11.27 -15.67 1.94
CA VAL A 53 11.40 -17.13 2.05
C VAL A 53 11.65 -17.77 0.68
N ILE A 54 10.82 -17.44 -0.31
CA ILE A 54 10.86 -18.04 -1.65
C ILE A 54 12.00 -17.44 -2.46
N CYS A 55 12.15 -16.12 -2.52
CA CYS A 55 13.14 -15.46 -3.38
C CYS A 55 14.45 -15.12 -2.64
N GLY A 56 14.49 -15.21 -1.31
CA GLY A 56 15.70 -14.88 -0.53
C GLY A 56 15.93 -13.39 -0.35
N VAL A 57 14.92 -12.54 -0.63
CA VAL A 57 15.04 -11.08 -0.51
C VAL A 57 15.16 -10.69 0.96
N ARG A 58 16.30 -10.12 1.35
CA ARG A 58 16.55 -9.59 2.70
C ARG A 58 16.63 -8.08 2.62
N HIS A 59 16.01 -7.42 3.58
CA HIS A 59 16.03 -5.96 3.70
C HIS A 59 16.54 -5.58 5.09
N ARG A 60 17.09 -4.37 5.19
CA ARG A 60 17.45 -3.72 6.44
C ARG A 60 16.81 -2.35 6.45
N VAL A 61 16.23 -1.98 7.58
CA VAL A 61 15.67 -0.66 7.81
C VAL A 61 16.56 0.09 8.79
N ALA A 62 16.78 1.36 8.55
CA ALA A 62 17.51 2.27 9.43
C ALA A 62 16.76 3.61 9.48
N GLY A 63 16.85 4.34 10.60
CA GLY A 63 16.21 5.64 10.77
C GLY A 63 14.70 5.61 11.02
N MET A 64 14.14 4.48 11.48
CA MET A 64 12.73 4.41 11.88
C MET A 64 12.41 5.31 13.08
N ASP A 65 13.42 5.58 13.90
CA ASP A 65 13.43 6.50 15.02
C ASP A 65 13.27 7.98 14.62
N HIS A 66 13.51 8.33 13.36
CA HIS A 66 13.23 9.67 12.84
C HIS A 66 11.76 9.89 12.47
N LEU A 67 10.94 8.82 12.48
CA LEU A 67 9.51 8.95 12.18
C LEU A 67 8.77 9.58 13.37
N PRO A 68 7.73 10.40 13.12
CA PRO A 68 6.91 10.95 14.19
C PRO A 68 6.32 9.84 15.08
N THR A 69 6.43 10.01 16.40
CA THR A 69 5.93 9.07 17.42
C THR A 69 4.42 9.22 17.64
N ALA A 70 3.82 8.32 18.42
CA ALA A 70 2.39 8.31 18.72
C ALA A 70 1.85 9.60 19.37
N GLU A 71 2.69 10.39 20.03
CA GLU A 71 2.32 11.73 20.54
C GLU A 71 1.97 12.72 19.42
N ASN A 72 2.45 12.41 18.21
CA ASN A 72 2.27 13.16 16.97
C ASN A 72 1.30 12.46 16.01
N GLU A 73 0.34 11.65 16.51
CA GLU A 73 -0.60 10.80 15.75
C GLU A 73 -1.36 11.51 14.60
N ARG A 74 -1.50 12.84 14.67
CA ARG A 74 -2.16 13.67 13.63
C ARG A 74 -1.19 14.45 12.74
N SER A 75 0.11 14.19 12.84
CA SER A 75 1.10 14.86 12.02
C SER A 75 0.90 14.50 10.55
N ALA A 76 0.78 15.52 9.73
CA ALA A 76 0.74 15.39 8.29
C ALA A 76 2.12 14.94 7.79
N VAL A 77 2.27 13.66 7.46
CA VAL A 77 3.53 13.10 6.94
C VAL A 77 3.38 12.73 5.47
N LEU A 78 4.25 13.31 4.64
CA LEU A 78 4.43 12.93 3.24
C LEU A 78 5.71 12.10 3.09
N LEU A 79 5.56 10.82 2.77
CA LEU A 79 6.67 9.93 2.40
C LEU A 79 6.96 10.09 0.91
N ALA A 80 8.09 10.69 0.57
CA ALA A 80 8.59 10.80 -0.79
C ALA A 80 9.75 9.83 -0.98
N SER A 81 9.51 8.72 -1.67
CA SER A 81 10.53 7.69 -1.94
C SER A 81 10.87 7.64 -3.41
N LYS A 82 12.11 7.26 -3.72
CA LYS A 82 12.47 6.73 -5.04
C LYS A 82 11.65 5.47 -5.36
N HIS A 83 11.31 5.25 -6.64
CA HIS A 83 10.63 4.02 -7.10
C HIS A 83 11.59 3.19 -7.94
N GLN A 84 12.08 2.07 -7.42
CA GLN A 84 12.93 1.14 -8.18
C GLN A 84 12.20 -0.17 -8.49
N SER A 85 11.23 -0.56 -7.67
CA SER A 85 10.40 -1.74 -7.97
C SER A 85 9.05 -1.72 -7.28
N THR A 86 8.23 -2.73 -7.59
CA THR A 86 6.97 -3.01 -6.89
C THR A 86 7.18 -3.38 -5.42
N TRP A 87 8.38 -3.85 -5.06
CA TRP A 87 8.68 -4.31 -3.70
C TRP A 87 8.49 -3.18 -2.66
N GLU A 88 8.94 -1.96 -2.95
CA GLU A 88 8.78 -0.80 -2.06
C GLU A 88 7.31 -0.48 -1.81
N THR A 89 6.47 -0.58 -2.85
CA THR A 89 5.01 -0.36 -2.75
C THR A 89 4.37 -1.37 -1.80
N PHE A 90 4.88 -2.60 -1.72
CA PHE A 90 4.38 -3.60 -0.79
C PHE A 90 5.03 -3.48 0.58
N PHE A 91 6.26 -3.01 0.65
CA PHE A 91 7.05 -2.98 1.87
C PHE A 91 6.64 -1.85 2.80
N TYR A 92 6.51 -0.61 2.31
CA TYR A 92 6.22 0.55 3.17
C TYR A 92 5.00 0.38 4.08
N PRO A 93 3.84 -0.12 3.61
CA PRO A 93 2.65 -0.28 4.46
C PRO A 93 2.82 -1.34 5.54
N THR A 94 3.81 -2.22 5.40
CA THR A 94 4.06 -3.31 6.34
C THR A 94 4.88 -2.87 7.53
N VAL A 95 5.69 -1.82 7.36
CA VAL A 95 6.65 -1.32 8.37
C VAL A 95 6.25 0.03 8.96
N MET A 96 5.48 0.84 8.24
CA MET A 96 5.09 2.16 8.73
C MET A 96 4.07 2.05 9.87
N PRO A 97 4.17 2.92 10.90
CA PRO A 97 3.29 2.88 12.07
C PRO A 97 1.86 3.36 11.78
N HIS A 98 1.66 4.10 10.69
CA HIS A 98 0.37 4.66 10.29
C HIS A 98 -0.12 4.09 8.96
N PRO A 99 -1.44 4.12 8.71
CA PRO A 99 -1.98 3.86 7.39
C PRO A 99 -1.35 4.78 6.34
N LEU A 100 -0.97 4.18 5.21
CA LEU A 100 -0.44 4.89 4.06
C LEU A 100 -1.49 4.96 2.95
N ALA A 101 -1.72 6.17 2.45
CA ALA A 101 -2.45 6.42 1.22
C ALA A 101 -1.47 6.63 0.07
N TYR A 102 -1.51 5.73 -0.90
CA TYR A 102 -0.76 5.87 -2.15
C TYR A 102 -1.47 6.81 -3.10
N VAL A 103 -0.68 7.54 -3.88
CA VAL A 103 -1.11 8.14 -5.14
C VAL A 103 -0.90 7.12 -6.26
N PHE A 104 -1.98 6.53 -6.78
CA PHE A 104 -1.88 5.46 -7.79
C PHE A 104 -2.78 5.65 -9.00
N LYS A 105 -2.52 4.83 -10.03
CA LYS A 105 -3.23 4.80 -11.31
C LYS A 105 -4.62 4.19 -11.18
N ARG A 106 -5.68 4.88 -11.61
CA ARG A 106 -7.06 4.37 -11.57
C ARG A 106 -7.20 2.97 -12.17
N GLU A 107 -6.37 2.65 -13.17
CA GLU A 107 -6.37 1.35 -13.86
C GLU A 107 -6.11 0.16 -12.92
N LEU A 108 -5.41 0.36 -11.81
CA LEU A 108 -5.16 -0.69 -10.83
C LEU A 108 -6.44 -1.18 -10.14
N LEU A 109 -7.50 -0.38 -10.11
CA LEU A 109 -8.81 -0.78 -9.57
C LEU A 109 -9.51 -1.84 -10.44
N PHE A 110 -9.13 -1.95 -11.72
CA PHE A 110 -9.69 -2.94 -12.63
C PHE A 110 -9.04 -4.32 -12.52
N ILE A 111 -7.93 -4.45 -11.78
CA ILE A 111 -7.29 -5.74 -11.55
C ILE A 111 -8.22 -6.59 -10.66
N PRO A 112 -8.68 -7.78 -11.11
CA PRO A 112 -9.56 -8.61 -10.31
C PRO A 112 -8.94 -8.97 -8.95
N PHE A 113 -9.78 -9.04 -7.93
CA PHE A 113 -9.41 -9.32 -6.53
C PHE A 113 -8.52 -8.25 -5.89
N PHE A 114 -7.30 -8.04 -6.39
CA PHE A 114 -6.38 -7.03 -5.88
C PHE A 114 -6.97 -5.62 -5.96
N GLY A 115 -7.40 -5.20 -7.15
CA GLY A 115 -7.99 -3.88 -7.38
C GLY A 115 -9.30 -3.69 -6.63
N TRP A 116 -10.11 -4.75 -6.52
CA TRP A 116 -11.38 -4.71 -5.78
C TRP A 116 -11.18 -4.53 -4.27
N ALA A 117 -10.23 -5.25 -3.67
CA ALA A 117 -9.87 -5.07 -2.27
C ALA A 117 -9.28 -3.68 -2.02
N MET A 118 -8.40 -3.23 -2.92
CA MET A 118 -7.81 -1.89 -2.86
C MET A 118 -8.87 -0.78 -3.00
N ALA A 119 -9.91 -0.99 -3.80
CA ALA A 119 -11.03 -0.04 -3.95
C ALA A 119 -11.83 0.19 -2.65
N ARG A 120 -11.67 -0.70 -1.66
CA ARG A 120 -12.28 -0.54 -0.33
C ARG A 120 -11.45 0.34 0.61
N LEU A 121 -10.22 0.69 0.22
CA LEU A 121 -9.33 1.55 0.98
C LEU A 121 -9.49 3.00 0.53
N ASP A 122 -9.38 3.92 1.48
CA ASP A 122 -9.46 5.35 1.23
C ASP A 122 -8.09 5.90 0.78
N MET A 123 -7.77 5.66 -0.50
CA MET A 123 -6.50 6.04 -1.12
C MET A 123 -6.70 7.02 -2.28
N VAL A 124 -5.62 7.72 -2.64
CA VAL A 124 -5.62 8.74 -3.69
C VAL A 124 -5.40 8.08 -5.05
N HIS A 125 -6.41 8.06 -5.91
CA HIS A 125 -6.26 7.59 -7.28
C HIS A 125 -6.37 8.77 -8.26
N ILE A 126 -5.46 8.81 -9.23
CA ILE A 126 -5.39 9.90 -10.22
C ILE A 126 -5.62 9.36 -11.63
N ASP A 127 -6.33 10.16 -12.43
CA ASP A 127 -6.41 9.98 -13.87
C ASP A 127 -5.30 10.82 -14.52
N ARG A 128 -4.23 10.16 -14.99
CA ARG A 128 -3.06 10.84 -15.56
C ARG A 128 -3.34 11.51 -16.91
N SER A 129 -4.50 11.26 -17.53
CA SER A 129 -4.93 12.02 -18.72
C SER A 129 -5.22 13.49 -18.42
N LYS A 130 -5.45 13.85 -17.14
CA LYS A 130 -5.74 15.22 -16.68
C LYS A 130 -4.68 15.74 -15.69
N ARG A 131 -3.42 15.81 -16.14
CA ARG A 131 -2.24 16.12 -15.29
C ARG A 131 -2.38 17.36 -14.39
N THR A 132 -3.00 18.44 -14.87
CA THR A 132 -3.11 19.70 -14.10
C THR A 132 -4.17 19.63 -13.00
N GLU A 133 -5.29 18.93 -13.24
CA GLU A 133 -6.30 18.69 -12.19
C GLU A 133 -5.83 17.69 -11.13
N ALA A 134 -4.91 16.78 -11.49
CA ALA A 134 -4.46 15.72 -10.62
C ALA A 134 -3.76 16.24 -9.35
N TRP A 135 -2.88 17.24 -9.46
CA TRP A 135 -2.09 17.74 -8.32
C TRP A 135 -2.93 18.48 -7.27
N ASN A 136 -3.89 19.30 -7.70
CA ASN A 136 -4.81 19.97 -6.79
C ASN A 136 -5.68 18.96 -6.02
N ARG A 137 -6.14 17.91 -6.70
CA ARG A 137 -6.89 16.81 -6.06
C ARG A 137 -6.05 16.02 -5.07
N VAL A 138 -4.79 15.74 -5.39
CA VAL A 138 -3.86 15.09 -4.45
C VAL A 138 -3.65 15.96 -3.21
N ALA A 139 -3.47 17.28 -3.37
CA ALA A 139 -3.29 18.20 -2.26
C ALA A 139 -4.54 18.29 -1.35
N GLU A 140 -5.73 18.37 -1.95
CA GLU A 140 -7.00 18.41 -1.23
C GLU A 140 -7.30 17.10 -0.49
N GLN A 141 -7.17 15.95 -1.18
CA GLN A 141 -7.34 14.64 -0.57
C GLN A 141 -6.28 14.37 0.49
N GLY A 142 -5.04 14.77 0.25
CA GLY A 142 -3.94 14.67 1.20
C GLY A 142 -4.25 15.40 2.51
N ARG A 143 -4.75 16.65 2.43
CA ARG A 143 -5.20 17.41 3.61
C ARG A 143 -6.27 16.66 4.42
N ARG A 144 -7.26 16.06 3.75
CA ARG A 144 -8.30 15.25 4.40
C ARG A 144 -7.74 13.98 5.03
N LEU A 145 -6.80 13.31 4.39
CA LEU A 145 -6.18 12.08 4.92
C LEU A 145 -5.29 12.37 6.12
N PHE A 146 -4.55 13.49 6.09
CA PHE A 146 -3.75 13.94 7.22
C PHE A 146 -4.61 14.22 8.46
N SER A 147 -5.80 14.82 8.31
CA SER A 147 -6.69 15.04 9.46
C SER A 147 -7.25 13.74 10.06
N GLN A 148 -7.14 12.63 9.33
CA GLN A 148 -7.53 11.28 9.78
C GLN A 148 -6.33 10.46 10.31
N GLY A 149 -5.13 11.05 10.41
CA GLY A 149 -3.91 10.36 10.82
C GLY A 149 -3.36 9.37 9.79
N THR A 150 -3.80 9.47 8.52
CA THR A 150 -3.29 8.69 7.39
C THR A 150 -2.15 9.47 6.74
N TRP A 151 -1.01 8.81 6.56
CA TRP A 151 0.14 9.39 5.89
C TRP A 151 0.01 9.21 4.38
N VAL A 152 0.57 10.14 3.61
CA VAL A 152 0.55 10.05 2.15
C VAL A 152 1.92 9.57 1.68
N ILE A 153 1.94 8.65 0.73
CA ILE A 153 3.17 8.20 0.08
C ILE A 153 3.10 8.44 -1.43
N MET A 154 4.18 9.01 -1.97
CA MET A 154 4.34 9.26 -3.39
C MET A 154 5.75 8.93 -3.85
N PHE A 155 5.85 8.70 -5.16
CA PHE A 155 7.10 8.43 -5.85
C PHE A 155 7.30 9.55 -6.91
N PRO A 156 8.10 10.60 -6.61
CA PRO A 156 8.22 11.78 -7.45
C PRO A 156 9.20 11.65 -8.65
N GLU A 157 10.05 10.62 -8.66
CA GLU A 157 10.92 10.31 -9.82
C GLU A 157 10.12 9.78 -11.03
#